data_AF-A0A832VXF6-F1
#
_entry.id   AF-A0A832VXF6-F1
#
_cell.length_a   1.000
_cell.length_b   1.000
_cell.length_c   1.000
_cell.angle_alpha   90.00
_cell.angle_beta   90.00
_cell.angle_gamma   90.00
#
_symmetry.space_group_name_H-M   'P 1'
#
loop_
_entity.id
_entity.type
_entity.pdbx_description
1 polymer ?
#
loop_
_entity_poly.entity_id
_entity_poly.type
_entity_poly.pdbx_seq_one_letter_code
_entity_poly.pdbx_strand_id
1 'polypeptide(L)' 'MITKDMRIAEVVGKYPDTMMVFLQYGLGCIGCQIARYETIEEGALAHGLDVDQLVADLNAVVEEAEREEEEAAE' A
#
# COMPACT_ATOMS: atom_id res chain seq x y z
N MET A 1 -8.42 5.64 4.91
CA MET A 1 -8.72 4.97 3.63
C MET A 1 -7.74 5.42 2.54
N ILE A 2 -7.08 4.46 1.90
CA ILE A 2 -6.13 4.58 0.80
C ILE A 2 -6.89 4.57 -0.53
N THR A 3 -6.47 5.40 -1.49
CA THR A 3 -7.01 5.45 -2.85
C THR A 3 -5.92 5.21 -3.89
N LYS A 4 -6.31 4.79 -5.11
CA LYS A 4 -5.36 4.40 -6.16
C LYS A 4 -4.48 5.54 -6.71
N ASP A 5 -4.91 6.78 -6.53
CA ASP A 5 -4.20 8.00 -6.91
C ASP A 5 -3.14 8.43 -5.88
N MET A 6 -3.11 7.81 -4.70
CA MET A 6 -2.05 8.05 -3.73
C MET A 6 -0.72 7.50 -4.22
N ARG A 7 0.37 8.19 -3.86
CA ARG A 7 1.73 7.71 -4.14
C ARG A 7 2.08 6.53 -3.25
N ILE A 8 2.75 5.54 -3.82
CA ILE A 8 3.19 4.35 -3.08
C ILE A 8 4.08 4.75 -1.88
N ALA A 9 5.02 5.68 -2.09
CA ALA A 9 5.91 6.16 -1.03
C ALA A 9 5.16 6.90 0.10
N GLU A 10 4.07 7.61 -0.22
CA GLU A 10 3.24 8.28 0.78
C GLU A 10 2.49 7.25 1.63
N VAL A 11 1.90 6.24 0.98
CA VAL A 11 1.15 5.18 1.64
C VAL A 11 2.04 4.36 2.57
N VAL A 12 3.22 3.93 2.11
CA VAL A 12 4.18 3.20 2.97
C VAL A 12 4.70 4.08 4.11
N GLY A 13 4.91 5.38 3.87
CA GLY A 13 5.35 6.31 4.91
C GLY A 13 4.29 6.55 5.98
N LYS A 14 3.01 6.56 5.60
CA LYS A 14 1.88 6.76 6.51
C LYS A 14 1.44 5.48 7.21
N TYR A 15 1.50 4.34 6.52
CA TYR A 15 1.05 3.04 6.99
C TYR A 15 2.13 1.99 6.71
N PRO A 16 3.14 1.83 7.59
CA PRO A 16 4.29 0.97 7.33
C PRO A 16 3.94 -0.50 7.02
N ASP A 17 2.87 -1.03 7.61
CA ASP A 17 2.44 -2.42 7.41
C ASP A 17 1.97 -2.71 5.98
N THR A 18 1.55 -1.68 5.24
CA THR A 18 1.19 -1.79 3.83
C THR A 18 2.36 -2.22 2.94
N MET A 19 3.61 -2.06 3.40
CA MET A 19 4.80 -2.54 2.69
C MET A 19 4.70 -4.04 2.37
N MET A 20 4.14 -4.84 3.28
CA MET A 20 3.98 -6.28 3.07
C MET A 20 2.97 -6.60 1.96
N VAL A 21 1.94 -5.77 1.79
CA VAL A 21 0.98 -5.92 0.69
C VAL A 21 1.67 -5.66 -0.64
N PHE A 22 2.39 -4.54 -0.78
CA PHE A 22 3.13 -4.26 -2.02
C PHE A 22 4.14 -5.36 -2.37
N LEU A 23 4.84 -5.92 -1.38
CA LEU A 23 5.76 -7.05 -1.59
C LEU A 23 5.05 -8.31 -2.11
N GLN A 24 3.88 -8.65 -1.56
CA GLN A 24 3.07 -9.79 -2.00
C GLN A 24 2.60 -9.64 -3.45
N TYR A 25 2.30 -8.41 -3.87
CA TYR A 25 1.93 -8.08 -5.25
C TYR A 25 3.13 -7.98 -6.21
N GLY A 26 4.36 -8.23 -5.74
CA GLY A 26 5.56 -8.13 -6.56
C GLY A 26 6.03 -6.69 -6.81
N LEU A 27 5.45 -5.71 -6.10
CA LEU A 27 5.85 -4.30 -6.13
C LEU A 27 6.96 -4.01 -5.10
N GLY A 28 7.87 -4.95 -4.88
CA GLY A 28 8.98 -4.80 -3.93
C GLY A 28 10.06 -3.79 -4.36
N CYS A 29 10.01 -3.33 -5.61
CA CYS A 29 10.94 -2.34 -6.16
C CYS A 29 10.72 -0.91 -5.63
N ILE A 30 9.98 -0.71 -4.54
CA ILE A 30 9.73 0.60 -3.89
C ILE A 30 11.03 1.36 -3.57
N GLY A 31 12.15 0.65 -3.42
CA GLY A 31 13.49 1.25 -3.27
C GLY A 31 14.07 1.88 -4.55
N CYS A 32 13.51 1.61 -5.72
CA CYS A 32 13.92 2.20 -7.00
C CYS A 32 13.50 3.68 -7.05
N GLN A 33 14.35 4.55 -7.60
CA GLN A 33 14.08 5.99 -7.69
C GLN A 33 12.79 6.30 -8.47
N ILE A 34 12.39 5.42 -9.39
CA ILE A 34 11.19 5.58 -10.21
C ILE A 34 9.93 5.31 -9.37
N ALA A 35 9.92 4.20 -8.63
CA ALA A 35 8.78 3.77 -7.80
C ALA A 35 8.38 4.77 -6.70
N ARG A 36 9.27 5.69 -6.33
CA ARG A 36 8.98 6.74 -5.35
C ARG A 36 7.98 7.79 -5.85
N TYR A 37 7.84 7.94 -7.16
CA TYR A 37 6.97 8.95 -7.76
C TYR A 37 5.68 8.37 -8.34
N GLU A 38 5.58 7.04 -8.44
CA GLU A 38 4.41 6.34 -8.96
C GLU A 38 3.24 6.37 -7.97
N THR A 39 2.05 6.58 -8.51
CA THR A 39 0.79 6.24 -7.83
C THR A 39 0.63 4.73 -7.73
N ILE A 40 -0.28 4.29 -6.86
CA ILE A 40 -0.63 2.87 -6.76
C ILE A 40 -1.16 2.35 -8.11
N GLU A 41 -2.02 3.12 -8.78
CA GLU A 41 -2.56 2.76 -10.09
C GLU A 41 -1.46 2.60 -11.14
N GLU A 42 -0.55 3.56 -11.27
CA GLU A 42 0.56 3.49 -12.24
C GLU A 42 1.46 2.28 -11.99
N GLY A 43 1.89 2.07 -10.73
CA GLY A 43 2.75 0.94 -10.37
C GLY A 43 2.06 -0.41 -10.60
N ALA A 44 0.78 -0.52 -10.26
CA ALA A 44 0.00 -1.73 -10.50
C ALA A 44 -0.19 -2.02 -11.99
N LEU A 45 -0.58 -1.02 -12.78
CA LEU A 45 -0.79 -1.17 -14.22
C LEU A 45 0.50 -1.49 -14.98
N ALA A 46 1.63 -0.88 -14.60
CA ALA A 46 2.94 -1.18 -15.19
C ALA A 46 3.36 -2.64 -15.02
N HIS A 47 2.82 -3.31 -14.00
CA HIS A 47 3.07 -4.71 -13.66
C HIS A 47 1.90 -5.65 -13.99
N GLY A 48 0.81 -5.14 -14.59
CA GLY A 48 -0.36 -5.94 -14.98
C GLY A 48 -1.18 -6.47 -13.80
N LEU A 49 -1.20 -5.74 -12.68
CA LEU A 49 -1.90 -6.10 -11.45
C LEU A 49 -3.32 -5.51 -11.43
N ASP A 50 -4.20 -6.15 -10.64
CA ASP A 50 -5.52 -5.62 -10.35
C ASP A 50 -5.41 -4.49 -9.31
N VAL A 51 -5.67 -3.26 -9.76
CA VAL A 51 -5.56 -2.05 -8.95
C VAL A 51 -6.59 -2.04 -7.83
N ASP A 52 -7.81 -2.50 -8.11
CA ASP A 52 -8.92 -2.44 -7.15
C ASP A 52 -8.68 -3.46 -6.03
N GLN A 53 -8.20 -4.66 -6.37
CA GLN A 53 -7.83 -5.66 -5.37
C GLN A 53 -6.65 -5.20 -4.51
N LEU A 54 -5.61 -4.61 -5.12
CA LEU A 54 -4.48 -4.05 -4.37
C LEU A 54 -4.93 -2.97 -3.37
N VAL A 55 -5.78 -2.03 -3.80
CA VAL A 55 -6.31 -0.98 -2.91
C VAL A 55 -7.18 -1.56 -1.79
N ALA A 56 -7.98 -2.59 -2.07
CA ALA A 56 -8.77 -3.27 -1.05
C ALA A 56 -7.88 -3.90 0.03
N ASP A 57 -6.85 -4.65 -0.36
CA ASP A 57 -5.93 -5.32 0.57
C ASP A 57 -5.11 -4.31 1.39
N LEU A 58 -4.69 -3.21 0.78
CA LEU A 58 -4.02 -2.10 1.48
C LEU A 58 -4.91 -1.50 2.57
N ASN A 59 -6.19 -1.28 2.28
CA ASN A 59 -7.13 -0.74 3.26
C ASN A 59 -7.42 -1.74 4.39
N ALA A 60 -7.56 -3.03 4.07
CA ALA A 60 -7.79 -4.06 5.06
C ALA A 60 -6.68 -4.12 6.12
N VAL A 61 -5.41 -4.01 5.70
CA VAL A 61 -4.27 -3.97 6.63
C VAL A 61 -4.28 -2.73 7.51
N VAL A 62 -4.65 -1.56 6.96
CA VAL A 62 -4.76 -0.33 7.77
C VAL A 62 -5.87 -0.44 8.80
N GLU A 63 -7.04 -0.95 8.42
CA GLU A 63 -8.17 -1.14 9.34
C GLU A 63 -7.86 -2.17 10.43
N GLU A 64 -7.08 -3.19 10.13
CA GLU A 64 -6.61 -4.17 11.12
C GLU A 64 -5.60 -3.55 12.09
N ALA A 65 -4.59 -2.84 11.58
CA ALA A 65 -3.60 -2.16 12.42
C ALA A 65 -4.24 -1.10 13.35
N GLU A 66 -5.16 -0.29 12.83
CA GLU A 66 -5.89 0.71 13.64
C GLU A 66 -6.72 0.05 14.76
N ARG A 67 -7.31 -1.13 14.50
CA ARG A 67 -8.05 -1.89 15.51
C ARG A 67 -7.13 -2.47 16.58
N GLU A 68 -6.00 -3.06 16.18
CA GLU A 68 -5.02 -3.61 17.12
C GLU A 68 -4.43 -2.52 18.03
N GLU A 69 -4.18 -1.32 17.49
CA GLU A 69 -3.73 -0.16 18.28
C GLU A 69 -4.80 0.30 19.29
N GLU A 70 -6.08 0.31 18.91
CA GLU A 70 -7.19 0.65 19.82
C GLU A 70 -7.31 -0.37 20.95
N GLU A 71 -7.29 -1.67 20.64
CA GLU A 71 -7.33 -2.76 21.62
C GLU A 71 -6.11 -2.75 22.57
N ALA A 72 -4.92 -2.38 22.08
CA ALA A 72 -3.72 -2.28 22.89
C ALA A 72 -3.69 -1.06 23.82
N ALA A 73 -4.54 -0.06 23.57
CA ALA A 73 -4.63 1.17 24.37
C ALA A 73 -5.59 1.07 25.57
N GLU A 74 -6.38 -0.02 25.67
CA GLU A 74 -7.30 -0.33 26.78
C GLU A 74 -6.63 -1.13 27.93
#